data_AF-A0A918CDM3-F1
#
_entry.id   AF-A0A918CDM3-F1
#
_cell.length_a   1.000
_cell.length_b   1.000
_cell.length_c   1.000
_cell.angle_alpha   90.00
_cell.angle_beta   90.00
_cell.angle_gamma   90.00
#
_symmetry.space_group_name_H-M   'P 1'
#
loop_
_entity.id
_entity.type
_entity.pdbx_description
1 polymer ?
#
loop_
_entity_poly.entity_id
_entity_poly.type
_entity_poly.pdbx_seq_one_letter_code
_entity_poly.pdbx_strand_id
1 'polypeptide(L)'
;MNKINVKAVALLVSPFLLGLGTSHAAGTDFEADTCQQGYVWREAIPSDHVCVTPAVHQQAAYDNSQAEARLNDGEYFEHDLCTFGYVWREAFRGDKVCVVPNVRVQARRDNALAASRRLR
;
A
#
# COMPACT_ATOMS: atom_id res chain seq x y z
N MET A 1 39.14 54.31 -31.30
CA MET A 1 38.72 55.55 -30.63
C MET A 1 37.24 55.42 -30.26
N ASN A 2 36.91 55.18 -28.99
CA ASN A 2 35.92 55.95 -28.25
C ASN A 2 36.00 55.53 -26.77
N LYS A 3 36.44 56.46 -25.92
CA LYS A 3 36.42 56.35 -24.46
C LYS A 3 35.03 56.77 -23.98
N ILE A 4 34.56 56.25 -22.83
CA ILE A 4 33.70 56.85 -21.78
C ILE A 4 33.13 55.67 -20.97
N ASN A 5 32.90 55.72 -19.66
CA ASN A 5 33.63 56.23 -18.49
C ASN A 5 32.91 55.60 -17.28
N VAL A 6 33.64 55.38 -16.21
CA VAL A 6 33.23 54.65 -14.99
C VAL A 6 32.04 55.31 -14.28
N LYS A 7 31.07 54.51 -13.83
CA LYS A 7 30.34 54.76 -12.58
C LYS A 7 30.23 53.46 -11.77
N ALA A 8 30.94 53.44 -10.65
CA ALA A 8 30.86 52.41 -9.63
C ALA A 8 29.40 52.28 -9.15
N VAL A 9 28.88 51.07 -9.11
CA VAL A 9 27.64 50.75 -8.40
C VAL A 9 28.02 49.92 -7.19
N ALA A 10 27.73 50.50 -6.03
CA ALA A 10 28.13 50.02 -4.72
C ALA A 10 27.57 48.62 -4.41
N LEU A 11 28.41 47.79 -3.79
CA LEU A 11 28.05 46.57 -3.10
C LEU A 11 27.07 46.89 -1.96
N LEU A 12 25.83 46.42 -2.07
CA LEU A 12 24.91 46.31 -0.94
C LEU A 12 24.87 44.85 -0.51
N VAL A 13 25.67 44.53 0.51
CA VAL A 13 25.63 43.25 1.22
C VAL A 13 24.38 43.28 2.11
N SER A 14 23.33 42.56 1.71
CA SER A 14 22.16 42.36 2.57
C SER A 14 22.45 41.26 3.60
N PRO A 15 22.34 41.52 4.91
CA PRO A 15 22.38 40.47 5.91
C PRO A 15 20.98 39.86 5.99
N PHE A 16 20.69 38.91 5.09
CA PHE A 16 19.47 38.12 5.23
C PHE A 16 19.65 37.21 6.44
N LEU A 17 18.74 37.37 7.40
CA LEU A 17 18.78 36.74 8.71
C LEU A 17 19.01 35.23 8.61
N LEU A 18 19.83 34.71 9.53
CA LEU A 18 19.92 33.29 9.89
C LEU A 18 18.53 32.81 10.31
N GLY A 19 17.74 32.34 9.34
CA GLY A 19 16.59 31.52 9.61
C GLY A 19 17.10 30.24 10.27
N LEU A 20 16.83 30.09 11.56
CA LEU A 20 16.84 28.80 12.24
C LEU A 20 15.92 27.88 11.45
N GLY A 21 16.49 27.12 10.52
CA GLY A 21 15.83 25.98 9.94
C GLY A 21 15.59 25.01 11.08
N THR A 22 14.41 25.06 11.70
CA THR A 22 13.87 23.88 12.36
C THR A 22 13.66 22.89 11.22
N SER A 23 14.65 22.04 10.98
CA SER A 23 14.40 20.76 10.33
C SER A 23 13.37 20.08 11.20
N HIS A 24 12.08 20.27 10.87
CA HIS A 24 11.11 19.24 11.16
C HIS A 24 11.60 18.07 10.31
N ALA A 25 12.46 17.25 10.88
CA ALA A 25 12.41 15.83 10.61
C ALA A 25 10.99 15.44 11.02
N ALA A 26 10.05 15.60 10.09
CA ALA A 26 8.93 14.69 10.02
C ALA A 26 9.64 13.35 9.87
N GLY A 27 9.83 12.66 11.00
CA GLY A 27 10.01 11.23 10.99
C GLY A 27 8.79 10.73 10.24
N THR A 28 8.96 10.50 8.95
CA THR A 28 7.90 9.86 8.21
C THR A 28 7.88 8.46 8.76
N ASP A 29 6.76 8.06 9.34
CA ASP A 29 6.45 6.66 9.67
C ASP A 29 6.41 5.75 8.40
N PHE A 30 7.11 6.13 7.31
CA PHE A 30 7.52 5.26 6.20
C PHE A 30 8.46 4.13 6.65
N GLU A 31 8.87 4.07 7.92
CA GLU A 31 9.72 3.01 8.46
C GLU A 31 9.06 1.61 8.53
N ALA A 32 7.75 1.44 8.44
CA ALA A 32 7.13 0.14 8.80
C ALA A 32 6.23 -0.52 7.74
N ASP A 33 6.30 -0.10 6.48
CA ASP A 33 5.53 -0.72 5.40
C ASP A 33 6.35 -1.69 4.54
N THR A 34 7.61 -1.94 4.89
CA THR A 34 8.45 -2.87 4.14
C THR A 34 8.37 -4.27 4.73
N CYS A 35 8.11 -5.27 3.90
CA CYS A 35 8.15 -6.67 4.32
C CYS A 35 9.57 -7.15 4.62
N GLN A 36 9.70 -8.05 5.60
CA GLN A 36 10.95 -8.79 5.83
C GLN A 36 11.39 -9.54 4.57
N GLN A 37 12.69 -9.82 4.45
CA GLN A 37 13.24 -10.60 3.34
C GLN A 37 12.48 -11.93 3.17
N GLY A 38 12.09 -12.22 1.93
CA GLY A 38 11.31 -13.42 1.58
C GLY A 38 9.79 -13.25 1.69
N TYR A 39 9.30 -12.08 2.12
CA TYR A 39 7.90 -11.71 2.10
C TYR A 39 7.65 -10.55 1.14
N VAL A 40 6.42 -10.47 0.64
CA VAL A 40 5.90 -9.40 -0.21
C VAL A 40 4.51 -9.00 0.29
N TRP A 41 4.02 -7.82 -0.07
CA TRP A 41 2.63 -7.46 0.20
C TRP A 41 1.70 -8.44 -0.49
N ARG A 42 0.59 -8.79 0.16
CA ARG A 42 -0.41 -9.69 -0.41
C ARG A 42 -1.19 -9.03 -1.53
N GLU A 43 -1.44 -7.72 -1.43
CA GLU A 43 -2.14 -6.94 -2.45
C GLU A 43 -3.53 -7.51 -2.80
N ALA A 44 -4.29 -7.99 -1.79
CA ALA A 44 -5.70 -8.33 -1.99
C ALA A 44 -6.50 -7.14 -2.56
N ILE A 45 -6.08 -5.92 -2.20
CA ILE A 45 -6.38 -4.62 -2.82
C ILE A 45 -5.09 -3.76 -2.77
N PRO A 46 -5.03 -2.61 -3.46
CA PRO A 46 -3.81 -1.79 -3.46
C PRO A 46 -3.32 -1.31 -2.08
N SER A 47 -4.18 -1.22 -1.07
CA SER A 47 -3.81 -0.84 0.30
C SER A 47 -3.59 -2.02 1.25
N ASP A 48 -3.66 -3.26 0.75
CA ASP A 48 -3.46 -4.48 1.55
C ASP A 48 -1.97 -4.83 1.65
N HIS A 49 -1.29 -4.19 2.58
CA HIS A 49 0.14 -4.40 2.85
C HIS A 49 0.40 -5.46 3.93
N VAL A 50 -0.44 -6.50 3.98
CA VAL A 50 -0.18 -7.69 4.80
C VAL A 50 0.95 -8.48 4.14
N CYS A 51 2.05 -8.68 4.87
CA CYS A 51 3.21 -9.42 4.36
C CYS A 51 2.94 -10.94 4.31
N VAL A 52 3.10 -11.52 3.13
CA VAL A 52 2.89 -12.95 2.83
C VAL A 52 4.01 -13.49 1.95
N THR A 53 4.03 -14.81 1.71
CA THR A 53 5.02 -15.39 0.78
C THR A 53 4.66 -15.02 -0.66
N PRO A 54 5.64 -15.03 -1.59
CA PRO A 54 5.37 -14.77 -3.01
C PRO A 54 4.27 -15.67 -3.63
N ALA A 55 4.17 -16.93 -3.17
CA ALA A 55 3.11 -17.83 -3.62
C ALA A 55 1.71 -17.37 -3.19
N VAL A 56 1.57 -16.79 -1.99
CA VAL A 56 0.29 -16.27 -1.49
C VAL A 56 -0.08 -14.96 -2.18
N HIS A 57 0.88 -14.11 -2.51
CA HIS A 57 0.65 -12.93 -3.36
C HIS A 57 0.10 -13.33 -4.73
N GLN A 58 0.73 -14.32 -5.40
CA GLN A 58 0.23 -14.85 -6.67
C GLN A 58 -1.17 -15.47 -6.55
N GLN A 59 -1.44 -16.20 -5.46
CA GLN A 59 -2.76 -16.74 -5.17
C GLN A 59 -3.80 -15.61 -4.99
N ALA A 60 -3.47 -14.55 -4.26
CA ALA A 60 -4.36 -13.40 -4.05
C ALA A 60 -4.66 -12.67 -5.37
N ALA A 61 -3.66 -12.49 -6.22
CA ALA A 61 -3.82 -11.93 -7.56
C ALA A 61 -4.73 -12.80 -8.44
N TYR A 62 -4.54 -14.13 -8.41
CA TYR A 62 -5.42 -15.06 -9.10
C TYR A 62 -6.85 -14.97 -8.57
N ASP A 63 -7.06 -14.96 -7.25
CA ASP A 63 -8.39 -14.84 -6.66
C ASP A 63 -9.07 -13.52 -7.03
N ASN A 64 -8.33 -12.42 -7.06
CA ASN A 64 -8.82 -11.13 -7.53
C ASN A 64 -9.27 -11.20 -9.01
N SER A 65 -8.52 -11.88 -9.87
CA SER A 65 -8.90 -12.08 -11.28
C SER A 65 -10.19 -12.89 -11.48
N GLN A 66 -10.58 -13.68 -10.47
CA GLN A 66 -11.76 -14.54 -10.50
C GLN A 66 -12.95 -13.95 -9.74
N ALA A 67 -12.84 -12.70 -9.27
CA ALA A 67 -13.84 -12.07 -8.40
C ALA A 67 -15.23 -12.11 -9.04
N GLU A 68 -15.36 -11.68 -10.29
CA GLU A 68 -16.63 -11.69 -11.03
C GLU A 68 -17.13 -13.12 -11.31
N ALA A 69 -16.23 -14.01 -11.74
CA ALA A 69 -16.59 -15.37 -12.15
C ALA A 69 -17.09 -16.27 -11.01
N ARG A 70 -16.82 -15.92 -9.75
CA ARG A 70 -17.18 -16.71 -8.57
C ARG A 70 -18.30 -16.09 -7.72
N LEU A 71 -18.81 -14.93 -8.14
CA LEU A 71 -20.00 -14.34 -7.57
C LEU A 71 -21.25 -14.98 -8.17
N ASN A 72 -22.27 -15.14 -7.34
CA ASN A 72 -23.61 -15.53 -7.77
C ASN A 72 -24.41 -14.24 -7.98
N ASP A 73 -25.01 -14.09 -9.16
CA ASP A 73 -25.80 -12.92 -9.57
C ASP A 73 -27.30 -13.06 -9.22
N GLY A 74 -27.63 -13.99 -8.33
CA GLY A 74 -28.99 -14.44 -8.01
C GLY A 74 -30.07 -13.33 -7.97
N GLU A 75 -31.10 -13.54 -8.80
CA GLU A 75 -32.20 -12.61 -9.06
C GLU A 75 -33.16 -12.36 -7.86
N TYR A 76 -33.10 -13.16 -6.79
CA TYR A 76 -34.16 -13.20 -5.77
C TYR A 76 -33.72 -13.08 -4.29
N PHE A 77 -32.46 -13.38 -3.93
CA PHE A 77 -31.98 -13.24 -2.55
C PHE A 77 -30.52 -12.80 -2.54
N GLU A 78 -30.29 -11.59 -2.00
CA GLU A 78 -29.01 -10.90 -1.77
C GLU A 78 -27.94 -11.04 -2.85
N HIS A 79 -27.77 -9.94 -3.60
CA HIS A 79 -26.60 -9.72 -4.46
C HIS A 79 -25.33 -9.82 -3.59
N ASP A 80 -24.25 -10.34 -4.16
CA ASP A 80 -22.93 -10.58 -3.54
C ASP A 80 -22.73 -11.93 -2.82
N LEU A 81 -23.60 -12.92 -2.99
CA LEU A 81 -23.31 -14.28 -2.50
C LEU A 81 -22.25 -14.98 -3.37
N CYS A 82 -21.46 -15.86 -2.77
CA CYS A 82 -20.53 -16.70 -3.53
C CYS A 82 -21.25 -17.88 -4.19
N THR A 83 -20.80 -18.27 -5.39
CA THR A 83 -21.20 -19.53 -6.03
C THR A 83 -20.94 -20.72 -5.10
N PHE A 84 -21.77 -21.76 -5.19
CA PHE A 84 -21.67 -22.95 -4.33
C PHE A 84 -20.24 -23.50 -4.27
N GLY A 85 -19.75 -23.76 -3.05
CA GLY A 85 -18.38 -24.21 -2.79
C GLY A 85 -17.36 -23.09 -2.53
N TYR A 86 -17.75 -21.82 -2.73
CA TYR A 86 -16.93 -20.66 -2.42
C TYR A 86 -17.48 -19.89 -1.21
N VAL A 87 -16.61 -19.09 -0.59
CA VAL A 87 -16.90 -18.19 0.53
C VAL A 87 -16.12 -16.88 0.35
N TRP A 88 -16.59 -15.76 0.90
CA TRP A 88 -15.83 -14.49 0.86
C TRP A 88 -14.45 -14.67 1.51
N ARG A 89 -13.38 -14.19 0.89
CA ARG A 89 -12.02 -14.35 1.41
C ARG A 89 -11.81 -13.65 2.75
N GLU A 90 -12.50 -12.52 2.99
CA GLU A 90 -12.42 -11.76 4.25
C GLU A 90 -10.99 -11.34 4.60
N ALA A 91 -10.20 -10.98 3.59
CA ALA A 91 -8.84 -10.45 3.71
C ALA A 91 -8.77 -9.18 4.56
N PHE A 92 -9.80 -8.34 4.46
CA PHE A 92 -9.98 -7.07 5.16
C PHE A 92 -11.50 -6.82 5.26
N ARG A 93 -11.89 -5.77 5.99
CA ARG A 93 -13.31 -5.40 6.10
C ARG A 93 -13.88 -5.05 4.72
N GLY A 94 -14.86 -5.83 4.27
CA GLY A 94 -15.51 -5.63 2.97
C GLY A 94 -14.90 -6.42 1.81
N ASP A 95 -13.89 -7.26 2.05
CA ASP A 95 -13.36 -8.17 1.02
C ASP A 95 -14.37 -9.29 0.71
N LYS A 96 -15.09 -9.13 -0.40
CA LYS A 96 -16.07 -10.09 -0.91
C LYS A 96 -15.55 -10.99 -2.03
N VAL A 97 -14.25 -11.00 -2.30
CA VAL A 97 -13.67 -11.91 -3.31
C VAL A 97 -13.96 -13.36 -2.91
N CYS A 98 -14.62 -14.12 -3.78
CA CYS A 98 -15.02 -15.50 -3.50
C CYS A 98 -13.85 -16.47 -3.72
N VAL A 99 -13.55 -17.25 -2.69
CA VAL A 99 -12.44 -18.22 -2.63
C VAL A 99 -12.89 -19.53 -2.00
N VAL A 100 -12.10 -20.59 -2.16
CA VAL A 100 -12.35 -21.85 -1.47
C VAL A 100 -12.16 -21.69 0.06
N PRO A 101 -12.86 -22.47 0.91
CA PRO A 101 -12.88 -22.23 2.37
C PRO A 101 -11.52 -22.19 3.06
N ASN A 102 -10.54 -22.97 2.59
CA ASN A 102 -9.19 -22.97 3.14
C ASN A 102 -8.44 -21.64 2.92
N VAL A 103 -8.73 -20.92 1.83
CA VAL A 103 -8.10 -19.62 1.55
C VAL A 103 -8.62 -18.53 2.49
N ARG A 104 -9.88 -18.58 2.91
CA ARG A 104 -10.39 -17.71 3.99
C ARG A 104 -9.61 -17.93 5.30
N VAL A 105 -9.35 -19.20 5.65
CA VAL A 105 -8.57 -19.55 6.85
C VAL A 105 -7.13 -19.03 6.72
N GLN A 106 -6.51 -19.19 5.54
CA GLN A 106 -5.19 -18.65 5.24
C GLN A 106 -5.15 -17.13 5.39
N ALA A 107 -6.10 -16.40 4.80
CA ALA A 107 -6.17 -14.94 4.87
C ALA A 107 -6.24 -14.43 6.32
N ARG A 108 -7.06 -15.07 7.17
CA ARG A 108 -7.14 -14.74 8.60
C ARG A 108 -5.82 -15.00 9.32
N ARG A 109 -5.11 -16.09 9.00
CA ARG A 109 -3.79 -16.39 9.56
C ARG A 109 -2.75 -15.36 9.12
N ASP A 110 -2.78 -14.95 7.86
CA ASP A 110 -1.84 -13.94 7.34
C ASP A 110 -2.06 -12.58 8.02
N ASN A 111 -3.32 -12.18 8.24
CA ASN A 111 -3.65 -11.00 9.03
C ASN A 111 -3.11 -11.08 10.47
N ALA A 112 -3.24 -12.24 11.13
CA ALA A 112 -2.72 -12.44 12.48
C ALA A 112 -1.18 -12.36 12.55
N LEU A 113 -0.49 -12.70 11.46
CA LEU A 113 0.97 -12.68 11.37
C LEU A 113 1.53 -11.38 10.78
N ALA A 114 0.69 -10.44 10.35
CA ALA A 114 1.09 -9.24 9.61
C ALA A 114 2.21 -8.46 10.31
N ALA A 115 2.06 -8.20 11.62
CA ALA A 115 3.07 -7.48 12.40
C ALA A 115 4.39 -8.23 12.56
N SER A 116 4.37 -9.57 12.55
CA SER A 116 5.58 -10.38 12.71
C SER A 116 6.46 -10.46 11.46
N ARG A 117 5.91 -10.06 10.30
CA ARG A 117 6.53 -10.18 8.97
C ARG A 117 6.94 -8.84 8.35
N ARG A 118 6.75 -7.73 9.08
CA ARG A 118 7.22 -6.40 8.69
C ARG A 118 8.61 -6.14 9.26
N LEU A 119 9.40 -5.35 8.54
CA LEU A 119 10.58 -4.73 9.13
C LEU A 119 10.10 -3.77 10.23
N ARG A 120 10.77 -3.82 11.38
CA ARG A 120 10.48 -2.97 12.53
C ARG A 120 11.45 -1.81 12.57
#